data_AF-A0A659UMA0-F1
#
_entry.id   AF-A0A659UMA0-F1
#
_cell.length_a   1.000
_cell.length_b   1.000
_cell.length_c   1.000
_cell.angle_alpha   90.00
_cell.angle_beta   90.00
_cell.angle_gamma   90.00
#
_symmetry.space_group_name_H-M   'P 1'
#
loop_
_entity.id
_entity.type
_entity.pdbx_description
1 polymer ?
#
loop_
_entity_poly.entity_id
_entity_poly.type
_entity_poly.pdbx_seq_one_letter_code
_entity_poly.pdbx_strand_id
1 'polypeptide(L)'
;PVLDAVIAKKPDAILIAPTDKVQLVEPLRKANDAGIPVITVDTFIGSGVYQTGAGDADFPLAYIASDNVLGGEIAARALATAIGDKGKVYVSNVKPGISTTDQREEGFKKEMAKHTGITVLETQFNDDDANKAASQLQAVFARNPDLVGVFGANLFSALGAANGVQQAGQTGTVKVVAFDA
;
A
#
# COMPACT_ATOMS: atom_id res chain seq x y z
N PRO A 1 -18.92 9.59 -6.60
CA PRO A 1 -20.26 8.98 -6.44
C PRO A 1 -20.62 8.65 -4.99
N VAL A 2 -19.83 7.82 -4.28
CA VAL A 2 -20.10 7.48 -2.87
C VAL A 2 -19.88 8.69 -1.96
N LEU A 3 -18.72 9.37 -2.10
CA LEU A 3 -18.41 10.56 -1.31
C LEU A 3 -19.45 11.68 -1.51
N ASP A 4 -19.84 11.97 -2.76
CA ASP A 4 -20.86 12.98 -3.06
C ASP A 4 -22.21 12.66 -2.39
N ALA A 5 -22.60 11.38 -2.37
CA ALA A 5 -23.82 10.93 -1.70
C ALA A 5 -23.73 11.04 -0.17
N VAL A 6 -22.54 10.87 0.42
CA VAL A 6 -22.30 11.10 1.85
C VAL A 6 -22.38 12.60 2.16
N ILE A 7 -21.72 13.45 1.36
CA ILE A 7 -21.76 14.91 1.52
C ILE A 7 -23.21 15.43 1.47
N ALA A 8 -24.02 14.92 0.54
CA ALA A 8 -25.43 15.31 0.40
C ALA A 8 -26.28 15.01 1.65
N LYS A 9 -25.88 14.03 2.48
CA LYS A 9 -26.55 13.73 3.75
C LYS A 9 -26.17 14.68 4.89
N LYS A 10 -25.19 15.56 4.70
CA LYS A 10 -24.71 16.54 5.69
C LYS A 10 -24.36 15.90 7.05
N PRO A 11 -23.45 14.91 7.09
CA PRO A 11 -22.99 14.35 8.36
C PRO A 11 -22.22 15.40 9.17
N ASP A 12 -22.13 15.19 10.48
CA ASP A 12 -21.37 16.07 11.39
C ASP A 12 -19.85 16.03 11.15
N ALA A 13 -19.35 14.94 10.55
CA ALA A 13 -17.96 14.79 10.12
C ALA A 13 -17.82 13.66 9.07
N ILE A 14 -16.72 13.68 8.32
CA ILE A 14 -16.30 12.58 7.44
C ILE A 14 -14.93 12.07 7.88
N LEU A 15 -14.87 10.79 8.21
CA LEU A 15 -13.62 10.04 8.38
C LEU A 15 -13.45 9.15 7.16
N ILE A 16 -12.34 9.29 6.43
CA ILE A 16 -12.16 8.64 5.14
C ILE A 16 -10.72 8.17 4.92
N ALA A 17 -10.57 6.98 4.33
CA ALA A 17 -9.33 6.54 3.68
C ALA A 17 -9.42 6.89 2.18
N PRO A 18 -8.78 7.98 1.71
CA PRO A 18 -8.80 8.37 0.31
C PRO A 18 -8.11 7.32 -0.56
N THR A 19 -8.62 7.05 -1.75
CA THR A 19 -8.03 6.03 -2.65
C THR A 19 -7.03 6.60 -3.65
N ASP A 20 -6.68 7.87 -3.51
CA ASP A 20 -5.65 8.58 -4.27
C ASP A 20 -5.29 9.89 -3.55
N LYS A 21 -4.00 10.20 -3.39
CA LYS A 21 -3.54 11.37 -2.64
C LYS A 21 -3.77 12.71 -3.35
N VAL A 22 -4.03 12.72 -4.66
CA VAL A 22 -4.26 13.94 -5.47
C VAL A 22 -5.71 14.03 -5.89
N GLN A 23 -6.27 12.96 -6.46
CA GLN A 23 -7.61 12.98 -7.07
C GLN A 23 -8.73 13.17 -6.03
N LEU A 24 -8.50 12.81 -4.77
CA LEU A 24 -9.47 13.00 -3.70
C LEU A 24 -9.39 14.38 -3.03
N VAL A 25 -8.41 15.23 -3.37
CA VAL A 25 -8.28 16.57 -2.79
C VAL A 25 -9.53 17.41 -3.08
N GLU A 26 -9.92 17.53 -4.35
CA GLU A 26 -11.04 18.38 -4.75
C GLU A 26 -12.42 17.84 -4.28
N PRO A 27 -12.74 16.54 -4.41
CA PRO A 27 -13.96 15.99 -3.81
C PRO A 27 -14.05 16.20 -2.30
N LEU A 28 -12.94 16.09 -1.55
CA LEU A 28 -12.94 16.32 -0.11
C LEU A 28 -12.99 17.80 0.25
N ARG A 29 -12.45 18.69 -0.60
CA ARG A 29 -12.63 20.14 -0.44
C ARG A 29 -14.10 20.52 -0.48
N LYS A 30 -14.88 19.93 -1.39
CA LYS A 30 -16.34 20.17 -1.45
C LYS A 30 -17.06 19.79 -0.15
N ALA A 31 -16.60 18.75 0.55
CA ALA A 31 -17.13 18.41 1.87
C ALA A 31 -16.81 19.51 2.90
N ASN A 32 -15.54 19.93 2.95
CA ASN A 32 -15.08 21.00 3.81
C ASN A 32 -15.81 22.32 3.57
N ASP A 33 -15.98 22.73 2.30
CA ASP A 33 -16.66 23.96 1.89
C ASP A 33 -18.16 23.91 2.22
N ALA A 34 -18.75 22.71 2.31
CA ALA A 34 -20.09 22.50 2.82
C ALA A 34 -20.19 22.56 4.35
N GLY A 35 -19.09 22.87 5.04
CA GLY A 35 -19.01 22.96 6.50
C GLY A 35 -18.86 21.60 7.20
N ILE A 36 -18.52 20.54 6.47
CA ILE A 36 -18.34 19.19 7.03
C ILE A 36 -16.86 18.99 7.34
N PRO A 37 -16.47 18.83 8.62
CA PRO A 37 -15.11 18.49 9.00
C PRO A 37 -14.63 17.19 8.35
N VAL A 38 -13.40 17.19 7.83
CA VAL A 38 -12.78 16.02 7.21
C VAL A 38 -11.59 15.57 8.05
N ILE A 39 -11.51 14.27 8.33
CA ILE A 39 -10.34 13.60 8.90
C ILE A 39 -9.94 12.48 7.95
N THR A 40 -8.67 12.41 7.60
CA THR A 40 -8.16 11.27 6.84
C THR A 40 -7.69 10.18 7.79
N VAL A 41 -8.03 8.94 7.48
CA VAL A 41 -7.63 7.76 8.24
C VAL A 41 -6.93 6.78 7.32
N ASP A 42 -5.88 6.13 7.83
CA ASP A 42 -5.00 5.21 7.10
C ASP A 42 -4.22 5.87 5.94
N THR A 43 -4.93 6.39 4.94
CA THR A 43 -4.39 7.03 3.74
C THR A 43 -4.54 8.55 3.83
N PHE A 44 -3.54 9.31 3.41
CA PHE A 44 -3.60 10.78 3.33
C PHE A 44 -3.79 11.32 1.90
N ILE A 45 -4.32 12.55 1.80
CA ILE A 45 -4.22 13.42 0.61
C ILE A 45 -3.08 14.45 0.73
N GLY A 46 -2.58 14.95 -0.39
CA GLY A 46 -1.51 15.93 -0.46
C GLY A 46 -0.20 15.39 0.11
N SER A 47 0.36 16.08 1.11
CA SER A 47 1.56 15.69 1.85
C SER A 47 1.27 14.89 3.13
N GLY A 48 0.01 14.78 3.54
CA GLY A 48 -0.36 14.23 4.86
C GLY A 48 -0.02 15.14 6.05
N VAL A 49 0.46 16.35 5.80
CA VAL A 49 0.64 17.40 6.81
C VAL A 49 -0.45 18.46 6.58
N TYR A 50 -1.29 18.66 7.58
CA TYR A 50 -2.45 19.54 7.51
C TYR A 50 -2.38 20.65 8.55
N GLN A 51 -3.28 21.64 8.43
CA GLN A 51 -3.37 22.79 9.34
C GLN A 51 -2.08 23.63 9.36
N THR A 52 -1.40 23.73 8.22
CA THR A 52 -0.16 24.50 8.02
C THR A 52 -0.40 25.94 7.59
N GLY A 53 -1.63 26.27 7.16
CA GLY A 53 -2.01 27.55 6.57
C GLY A 53 -1.67 27.69 5.09
N ALA A 54 -1.19 26.62 4.43
CA ALA A 54 -0.81 26.66 3.03
C ALA A 54 -1.02 25.31 2.32
N GLY A 55 -1.27 25.37 1.01
CA GLY A 55 -1.38 24.19 0.17
C GLY A 55 -2.82 23.73 -0.04
N ASP A 56 -3.05 23.08 -1.18
CA ASP A 56 -4.40 22.74 -1.63
C ASP A 56 -5.07 21.69 -0.74
N ALA A 57 -4.29 20.83 -0.07
CA ALA A 57 -4.81 19.74 0.75
C ALA A 57 -4.76 20.01 2.27
N ASP A 58 -4.72 21.28 2.69
CA ASP A 58 -4.47 21.67 4.10
C ASP A 58 -5.71 21.67 5.01
N PHE A 59 -6.89 21.44 4.43
CA PHE A 59 -8.19 21.55 5.11
C PHE A 59 -8.59 20.37 6.03
N PRO A 60 -8.11 19.11 5.88
CA PRO A 60 -8.45 18.08 6.83
C PRO A 60 -7.92 18.42 8.23
N LEU A 61 -8.69 18.08 9.27
CA LEU A 61 -8.35 18.41 10.66
C LEU A 61 -7.19 17.58 11.20
N ALA A 62 -7.10 16.33 10.76
CA ALA A 62 -6.08 15.39 11.19
C ALA A 62 -5.87 14.28 10.16
N TYR A 63 -4.69 13.66 10.25
CA TYR A 63 -4.36 12.40 9.61
C TYR A 63 -4.06 11.37 10.71
N ILE A 64 -4.80 10.26 10.73
CA ILE A 64 -4.63 9.19 11.72
C ILE A 64 -4.20 7.91 11.00
N ALA A 65 -2.96 7.46 11.23
CA ALA A 65 -2.45 6.24 10.62
C ALA A 65 -1.25 5.64 11.38
N SER A 66 -0.90 4.43 10.97
CA SER A 66 0.39 3.81 11.26
C SER A 66 1.52 4.53 10.53
N ASP A 67 2.75 4.40 11.04
CA ASP A 67 3.95 4.75 10.26
C ASP A 67 4.18 3.69 9.17
N ASN A 68 3.65 3.97 7.98
CA ASN A 68 3.67 3.04 6.86
C ASN A 68 5.07 2.83 6.27
N VAL A 69 5.95 3.83 6.35
CA VAL A 69 7.36 3.67 5.93
C VAL A 69 8.05 2.71 6.89
N LEU A 70 7.91 2.91 8.20
CA LEU A 70 8.44 1.99 9.20
C LEU A 70 7.84 0.59 9.06
N GLY A 71 6.53 0.49 8.77
CA GLY A 71 5.86 -0.78 8.49
C GLY A 71 6.48 -1.54 7.32
N GLY A 72 6.77 -0.83 6.21
CA GLY A 72 7.51 -1.36 5.07
C GLY A 72 8.92 -1.84 5.43
N GLU A 73 9.66 -1.04 6.21
CA GLU A 73 11.01 -1.42 6.68
C GLU A 73 10.97 -2.67 7.58
N ILE A 74 9.98 -2.78 8.48
CA ILE A 74 9.79 -3.97 9.33
C ILE A 74 9.48 -5.19 8.47
N ALA A 75 8.59 -5.07 7.48
CA ALA A 75 8.26 -6.15 6.56
C ALA A 75 9.47 -6.60 5.74
N ALA A 76 10.30 -5.66 5.28
CA ALA A 76 11.53 -5.97 4.56
C ALA A 76 12.51 -6.78 5.41
N ARG A 77 12.77 -6.36 6.67
CA ARG A 77 13.63 -7.12 7.60
C ARG A 77 13.11 -8.53 7.85
N ALA A 78 11.79 -8.66 8.05
CA ALA A 78 11.16 -9.96 8.25
C ALA A 78 11.35 -10.86 7.01
N LEU A 79 11.15 -10.32 5.80
CA LEU A 79 11.32 -11.08 4.57
C LEU A 79 12.80 -11.45 4.33
N ALA A 80 13.73 -10.51 4.48
CA ALA A 80 15.16 -10.74 4.34
C ALA A 80 15.64 -11.85 5.29
N THR A 81 15.19 -11.82 6.55
CA THR A 81 15.46 -12.88 7.53
C THR A 81 14.88 -14.23 7.07
N ALA A 82 13.64 -14.25 6.60
CA ALA A 82 12.94 -15.48 6.20
C ALA A 82 13.54 -16.15 4.94
N ILE A 83 14.21 -15.39 4.08
CA ILE A 83 14.87 -15.90 2.86
C ILE A 83 16.39 -16.11 3.03
N GLY A 84 16.94 -15.86 4.24
CA GLY A 84 18.37 -16.01 4.49
C GLY A 84 19.22 -14.96 3.76
N ASP A 85 18.70 -13.75 3.65
CA ASP A 85 19.37 -12.55 3.15
C ASP A 85 19.88 -12.61 1.69
N LYS A 86 19.19 -13.39 0.84
CA LYS A 86 19.56 -13.53 -0.57
C LYS A 86 18.40 -13.91 -1.47
N GLY A 87 18.50 -13.54 -2.75
CA GLY A 87 17.60 -13.98 -3.82
C GLY A 87 16.71 -12.85 -4.36
N LYS A 88 15.77 -13.20 -5.24
CA LYS A 88 14.86 -12.22 -5.86
C LYS A 88 13.57 -12.09 -5.06
N VAL A 89 13.15 -10.84 -4.86
CA VAL A 89 11.87 -10.50 -4.24
C VAL A 89 11.13 -9.46 -5.05
N TYR A 90 9.83 -9.31 -4.85
CA TYR A 90 9.09 -8.17 -5.41
C TYR A 90 8.00 -7.68 -4.44
N VAL A 91 7.50 -6.48 -4.69
CA VAL A 91 6.36 -5.91 -3.97
C VAL A 91 5.09 -6.14 -4.78
N SER A 92 4.09 -6.81 -4.18
CA SER A 92 2.71 -6.79 -4.68
C SER A 92 1.99 -5.64 -4.00
N ASN A 93 1.66 -4.62 -4.78
CA ASN A 93 1.03 -3.38 -4.35
C ASN A 93 -0.33 -3.22 -5.05
N VAL A 94 -1.12 -2.24 -4.63
CA VAL A 94 -2.49 -1.99 -5.10
C VAL A 94 -2.46 -1.22 -6.42
N LYS A 95 -2.18 0.09 -6.36
CA LYS A 95 -1.96 0.99 -7.50
C LYS A 95 -1.11 2.18 -7.04
N PRO A 96 -0.40 2.87 -7.95
CA PRO A 96 0.32 4.09 -7.59
C PRO A 96 -0.63 5.19 -7.08
N GLY A 97 -0.16 5.99 -6.12
CA GLY A 97 -0.87 7.19 -5.65
C GLY A 97 -1.72 6.98 -4.40
N ILE A 98 -1.82 5.75 -3.90
CA ILE A 98 -2.36 5.46 -2.57
C ILE A 98 -1.23 5.65 -1.57
N SER A 99 -1.29 6.74 -0.78
CA SER A 99 -0.17 7.12 0.08
C SER A 99 0.24 6.04 1.09
N THR A 100 -0.71 5.29 1.65
CA THR A 100 -0.45 4.16 2.56
C THR A 100 0.48 3.13 1.92
N THR A 101 0.10 2.60 0.76
CA THR A 101 0.84 1.50 0.13
C THR A 101 2.05 1.99 -0.66
N ASP A 102 2.04 3.23 -1.15
CA ASP A 102 3.23 3.95 -1.65
C ASP A 102 4.31 4.01 -0.55
N GLN A 103 3.95 4.40 0.68
CA GLN A 103 4.88 4.49 1.81
C GLN A 103 5.39 3.13 2.28
N ARG A 104 4.52 2.11 2.31
CA ARG A 104 4.94 0.73 2.63
C ARG A 104 5.97 0.22 1.60
N GLU A 105 5.74 0.48 0.32
CA GLU A 105 6.69 0.16 -0.74
C GLU A 105 8.02 0.92 -0.59
N GLU A 106 7.96 2.22 -0.30
CA GLU A 106 9.14 3.06 -0.05
C GLU A 106 9.99 2.48 1.08
N GLY A 107 9.38 2.23 2.24
CA GLY A 107 10.08 1.65 3.39
C GLY A 107 10.68 0.29 3.08
N PHE A 108 9.94 -0.56 2.38
CA PHE A 108 10.42 -1.87 1.96
C PHE A 108 11.66 -1.77 1.07
N LYS A 109 11.61 -0.94 0.01
CA LYS A 109 12.72 -0.76 -0.93
C LYS A 109 13.93 -0.10 -0.28
N LYS A 110 13.70 0.88 0.60
CA LYS A 110 14.76 1.55 1.36
C LYS A 110 15.52 0.59 2.26
N GLU A 111 14.81 -0.30 2.95
CA GLU A 111 15.46 -1.32 3.78
C GLU A 111 16.16 -2.38 2.92
N MET A 112 15.51 -2.87 1.86
CA MET A 112 16.10 -3.87 0.95
C MET A 112 17.39 -3.38 0.28
N ALA A 113 17.57 -2.09 0.06
CA ALA A 113 18.81 -1.52 -0.46
C ALA A 113 20.05 -1.78 0.45
N LYS A 114 19.84 -2.11 1.73
CA LYS A 114 20.90 -2.48 2.68
C LYS A 114 21.33 -3.95 2.54
N HIS A 115 20.54 -4.76 1.83
CA HIS A 115 20.73 -6.20 1.67
C HIS A 115 21.29 -6.53 0.27
N THR A 116 22.62 -6.53 0.12
CA THR A 116 23.28 -6.66 -1.19
C THR A 116 23.10 -8.02 -1.87
N GLY A 117 22.69 -9.05 -1.12
CA GLY A 117 22.33 -10.37 -1.64
C GLY A 117 20.92 -10.45 -2.23
N ILE A 118 20.09 -9.42 -2.02
CA ILE A 118 18.69 -9.39 -2.45
C ILE A 118 18.53 -8.48 -3.66
N THR A 119 17.85 -8.99 -4.68
CA THR A 119 17.44 -8.21 -5.85
C THR A 119 15.94 -7.95 -5.77
N VAL A 120 15.54 -6.68 -5.66
CA VAL A 120 14.13 -6.28 -5.73
C VAL A 120 13.72 -6.10 -7.19
N LEU A 121 12.82 -6.96 -7.67
CA LEU A 121 12.20 -6.88 -8.99
C LEU A 121 11.16 -5.76 -9.05
N GLU A 122 10.63 -5.53 -10.25
CA GLU A 122 9.58 -4.54 -10.49
C GLU A 122 8.31 -4.82 -9.66
N THR A 123 7.80 -3.77 -9.00
CA THR A 123 6.53 -3.79 -8.27
C THR A 123 5.39 -4.18 -9.20
N GLN A 124 4.49 -5.04 -8.72
CA GLN A 124 3.27 -5.41 -9.46
C GLN A 124 2.05 -4.79 -8.80
N PHE A 125 1.17 -4.17 -9.60
CA PHE A 125 -0.04 -3.48 -9.13
C PHE A 125 -1.30 -4.29 -9.42
N ASN A 126 -1.98 -4.74 -8.36
CA ASN A 126 -3.08 -5.69 -8.42
C ASN A 126 -4.48 -5.06 -8.33
N ASP A 127 -4.59 -3.73 -8.27
CA ASP A 127 -5.87 -3.00 -8.16
C ASP A 127 -6.76 -3.46 -6.99
N ASP A 128 -6.13 -3.93 -5.90
CA ASP A 128 -6.81 -4.46 -4.71
C ASP A 128 -7.56 -5.77 -4.95
N ASP A 129 -7.18 -6.50 -6.01
CA ASP A 129 -7.79 -7.77 -6.41
C ASP A 129 -6.83 -8.94 -6.12
N ALA A 130 -7.24 -9.82 -5.20
CA ALA A 130 -6.44 -10.99 -4.81
C ALA A 130 -6.26 -12.02 -5.96
N ASN A 131 -7.22 -12.15 -6.87
CA ASN A 131 -7.08 -13.03 -8.04
C ASN A 131 -6.06 -12.48 -9.03
N LYS A 132 -6.06 -11.15 -9.22
CA LYS A 132 -5.03 -10.46 -10.03
C LYS A 132 -3.66 -10.60 -9.40
N ALA A 133 -3.53 -10.41 -8.08
CA ALA A 133 -2.28 -10.64 -7.35
C ALA A 133 -1.76 -12.08 -7.47
N ALA A 134 -2.63 -13.09 -7.40
CA ALA A 134 -2.26 -14.49 -7.60
C ALA A 134 -1.73 -14.75 -9.02
N SER A 135 -2.42 -14.22 -10.03
CA SER A 135 -2.03 -14.34 -11.44
C SER A 135 -0.70 -13.64 -11.72
N GLN A 136 -0.48 -12.46 -11.10
CA GLN A 136 0.78 -11.72 -11.18
C GLN A 136 1.94 -12.53 -10.59
N LEU A 137 1.74 -13.16 -9.43
CA LEU A 137 2.80 -13.97 -8.84
C LEU A 137 3.20 -15.13 -9.74
N GLN A 138 2.23 -15.87 -10.30
CA GLN A 138 2.50 -16.94 -11.26
C GLN A 138 3.30 -16.43 -12.47
N ALA A 139 2.92 -15.27 -13.00
CA ALA A 139 3.60 -14.68 -14.14
C ALA A 139 5.03 -14.21 -13.80
N VAL A 140 5.23 -13.60 -12.63
CA VAL A 140 6.56 -13.20 -12.13
C VAL A 140 7.44 -14.42 -11.91
N PHE A 141 6.91 -15.47 -11.27
CA PHE A 141 7.62 -16.73 -11.02
C PHE A 141 7.99 -17.44 -12.32
N ALA A 142 7.09 -17.50 -13.31
CA ALA A 142 7.38 -18.09 -14.61
C ALA A 142 8.56 -17.41 -15.33
N ARG A 143 8.72 -16.09 -15.17
CA ARG A 143 9.85 -15.33 -15.72
C ARG A 143 11.09 -15.34 -14.82
N ASN A 144 10.93 -15.62 -13.54
CA ASN A 144 11.97 -15.64 -12.52
C ASN A 144 11.82 -16.87 -11.62
N PRO A 145 12.20 -18.08 -12.10
CA PRO A 145 12.06 -19.31 -11.31
C PRO A 145 12.87 -19.31 -10.01
N ASP A 146 13.80 -18.36 -9.85
CA ASP A 146 14.61 -18.11 -8.66
C ASP A 146 14.02 -17.04 -7.72
N LEU A 147 12.74 -16.67 -7.89
CA LEU A 147 12.00 -15.86 -6.93
C LEU A 147 11.92 -16.60 -5.58
N VAL A 148 12.23 -15.89 -4.49
CA VAL A 148 12.23 -16.47 -3.13
C VAL A 148 11.30 -15.74 -2.16
N GLY A 149 10.81 -14.55 -2.52
CA GLY A 149 10.00 -13.76 -1.60
C GLY A 149 9.07 -12.74 -2.25
N VAL A 150 7.96 -12.45 -1.58
CA VAL A 150 7.01 -11.42 -1.97
C VAL A 150 6.59 -10.62 -0.75
N PHE A 151 6.58 -9.29 -0.88
CA PHE A 151 5.95 -8.41 0.08
C PHE A 151 4.57 -7.99 -0.42
N GLY A 152 3.52 -8.35 0.30
CA GLY A 152 2.17 -7.84 0.06
C GLY A 152 1.95 -6.54 0.83
N ALA A 153 1.74 -5.44 0.11
CA ALA A 153 1.59 -4.11 0.71
C ALA A 153 0.23 -3.88 1.41
N ASN A 154 -0.70 -4.83 1.31
CA ASN A 154 -1.95 -4.91 2.07
C ASN A 154 -2.50 -6.36 2.08
N LEU A 155 -3.66 -6.58 2.71
CA LEU A 155 -4.31 -7.88 2.82
C LEU A 155 -4.51 -8.60 1.47
N PHE A 156 -5.13 -7.94 0.48
CA PHE A 156 -5.45 -8.61 -0.80
C PHE A 156 -4.19 -8.90 -1.62
N SER A 157 -3.19 -8.02 -1.56
CA SER A 157 -1.87 -8.26 -2.15
C SER A 157 -1.20 -9.49 -1.54
N ALA A 158 -1.20 -9.61 -0.22
CA ALA A 158 -0.58 -10.72 0.49
C ALA A 158 -1.35 -12.04 0.30
N LEU A 159 -2.68 -12.01 0.42
CA LEU A 159 -3.55 -13.17 0.24
C LEU A 159 -3.43 -13.70 -1.19
N GLY A 160 -3.49 -12.82 -2.19
CA GLY A 160 -3.32 -13.19 -3.58
C GLY A 160 -1.94 -13.75 -3.87
N ALA A 161 -0.87 -13.14 -3.34
CA ALA A 161 0.47 -13.71 -3.42
C ALA A 161 0.54 -15.12 -2.78
N ALA A 162 0.02 -15.31 -1.58
CA ALA A 162 0.01 -16.61 -0.92
C ALA A 162 -0.73 -17.68 -1.77
N ASN A 163 -1.88 -17.34 -2.34
CA ASN A 163 -2.62 -18.20 -3.26
C ASN A 163 -1.81 -18.54 -4.52
N GLY A 164 -1.15 -17.54 -5.12
CA GLY A 164 -0.27 -17.74 -6.27
C GLY A 164 0.89 -18.69 -5.96
N VAL A 165 1.52 -18.55 -4.79
CA VAL A 165 2.61 -19.44 -4.33
C VAL A 165 2.11 -20.88 -4.24
N GLN A 166 0.92 -21.08 -3.65
CA GLN A 166 0.32 -22.39 -3.53
C GLN A 166 0.04 -23.01 -4.91
N GLN A 167 -0.53 -22.24 -5.83
CA GLN A 167 -0.86 -22.70 -7.18
C GLN A 167 0.39 -23.00 -8.02
N ALA A 168 1.50 -22.29 -7.77
CA ALA A 168 2.79 -22.57 -8.40
C ALA A 168 3.53 -23.78 -7.78
N GLY A 169 2.96 -24.43 -6.76
CA GLY A 169 3.59 -25.53 -6.04
C GLY A 169 4.82 -25.10 -5.23
N GLN A 170 4.92 -23.82 -4.87
CA GLN A 170 6.09 -23.23 -4.20
C GLN A 170 5.89 -22.98 -2.70
N THR A 171 4.87 -23.61 -2.11
CA THR A 171 4.63 -23.55 -0.66
C THR A 171 5.87 -24.01 0.09
N GLY A 172 6.33 -23.19 1.05
CA GLY A 172 7.55 -23.44 1.82
C GLY A 172 8.83 -22.90 1.16
N THR A 173 8.84 -22.70 -0.16
CA THR A 173 9.99 -22.15 -0.91
C THR A 173 9.89 -20.63 -1.03
N VAL A 174 8.81 -20.11 -1.63
CA VAL A 174 8.59 -18.66 -1.77
C VAL A 174 7.93 -18.14 -0.50
N LYS A 175 8.59 -17.19 0.18
CA LYS A 175 8.08 -16.58 1.40
C LYS A 175 7.16 -15.41 1.06
N VAL A 176 6.06 -15.27 1.79
CA VAL A 176 5.19 -14.11 1.70
C VAL A 176 5.21 -13.40 3.04
N VAL A 177 5.49 -12.10 3.03
CA VAL A 177 5.34 -11.22 4.19
C VAL A 177 4.28 -10.19 3.85
N ALA A 178 3.44 -9.86 4.83
CA ALA A 178 2.38 -8.89 4.72
C ALA A 178 2.60 -7.77 5.75
N PHE A 179 2.20 -6.57 5.39
CA PHE A 179 1.91 -5.51 6.34
C PHE A 179 0.58 -4.89 5.97
N ASP A 180 -0.35 -4.87 6.92
CA ASP A 180 -1.63 -4.20 6.78
C ASP A 180 -2.01 -3.50 8.08
N ALA A 181 -2.93 -2.55 8.00
CA ALA A 181 -3.36 -1.71 9.10
C ALA A 181 -4.89 -1.73 9.27
#